data_AF-A0A419WMT6-F1
#
_entry.id   AF-A0A419WMT6-F1
#
_cell.length_a   1.000
_cell.length_b   1.000
_cell.length_c   1.000
_cell.angle_alpha   90.00
_cell.angle_beta   90.00
_cell.angle_gamma   90.00
#
_symmetry.space_group_name_H-M   'P 1'
#
loop_
_entity.id
_entity.type
_entity.pdbx_description
1 polymer ?
#
loop_
_entity_poly.entity_id
_entity_poly.type
_entity_poly.pdbx_seq_one_letter_code
_entity_poly.pdbx_strand_id
1 'polypeptide(L)'
;MTKEEFKKSLGELWLDLKLSDKELERFCEITDKIYENAFMGGLGSKQTIVCPECNLVQVGTIQKTLPFPTFIHECDKCGHIIMESEWQEAKTLHLNLKKQWFELIKSGEKKEEYREISEYWNNRFASMLCDFEMSEVKTITFSNGYSKDRPQFEIELKGIFIREGKEEWGAEPNKKYYVLKLGKLYPVGNTE
;
A
#
# COMPACT_ATOMS: atom_id res chain seq x y z
N MET A 1 -8.06 -0.96 -21.25
CA MET A 1 -9.43 -1.08 -20.67
C MET A 1 -10.31 0.01 -21.26
N THR A 2 -11.57 -0.27 -21.63
CA THR A 2 -12.47 0.75 -22.22
C THR A 2 -13.05 1.71 -21.17
N LYS A 3 -13.49 2.90 -21.61
CA LYS A 3 -14.07 3.96 -20.77
C LYS A 3 -15.32 3.47 -20.00
N GLU A 4 -16.08 2.54 -20.57
CA GLU A 4 -17.25 1.94 -19.91
C GLU A 4 -16.88 0.85 -18.90
N GLU A 5 -15.88 0.02 -19.20
CA GLU A 5 -15.37 -1.00 -18.27
C GLU A 5 -14.76 -0.35 -17.02
N PHE A 6 -14.06 0.77 -17.19
CA PHE A 6 -13.52 1.55 -16.08
C PHE A 6 -14.61 2.14 -15.19
N LYS A 7 -15.64 2.77 -15.79
CA LYS A 7 -16.81 3.29 -15.06
C LYS A 7 -17.51 2.18 -14.27
N LYS A 8 -17.60 0.99 -14.84
CA LYS A 8 -18.22 -0.18 -14.21
C LYS A 8 -17.37 -0.71 -13.05
N SER A 9 -16.04 -0.66 -13.14
CA SER A 9 -15.12 -1.06 -12.05
C SER A 9 -15.19 -0.13 -10.83
N LEU A 10 -15.45 1.17 -11.05
CA LEU A 10 -15.57 2.16 -9.98
C LEU A 10 -16.90 2.09 -9.21
N GLY A 11 -17.90 1.31 -9.67
CA GLY A 11 -19.17 1.10 -8.96
C GLY A 11 -19.88 2.40 -8.55
N GLU A 12 -20.37 2.48 -7.31
CA GLU A 12 -21.01 3.68 -6.75
C GLU A 12 -20.02 4.84 -6.48
N LEU A 13 -18.71 4.54 -6.38
CA LEU A 13 -17.65 5.53 -6.15
C LEU A 13 -17.60 6.60 -7.26
N TRP A 14 -18.06 6.24 -8.46
CA TRP A 14 -18.18 7.12 -9.62
C TRP A 14 -19.13 8.31 -9.39
N LEU A 15 -20.27 8.09 -8.72
CA LEU A 15 -21.31 9.13 -8.52
C LEU A 15 -20.84 10.26 -7.59
N ASP A 16 -19.92 9.95 -6.66
CA ASP A 16 -19.39 10.90 -5.68
C ASP A 16 -18.16 11.68 -6.17
N LEU A 17 -17.44 11.15 -7.16
CA LEU A 17 -16.15 11.70 -7.59
C LEU A 17 -16.26 12.91 -8.54
N LYS A 18 -17.42 13.12 -9.20
CA LYS A 18 -17.68 14.24 -10.14
C LYS A 18 -16.52 14.55 -11.11
N LEU A 19 -15.83 13.51 -11.60
CA LEU A 19 -14.70 13.68 -12.51
C LEU A 19 -15.20 14.09 -13.90
N SER A 20 -14.51 15.02 -14.54
CA SER A 20 -14.76 15.42 -15.92
C SER A 20 -14.38 14.32 -16.91
N ASP A 21 -14.98 14.32 -18.11
CA ASP A 21 -14.69 13.31 -19.15
C ASP A 21 -13.22 13.28 -19.57
N LYS A 22 -12.51 14.40 -19.41
CA LYS A 22 -11.07 14.57 -19.68
C LYS A 22 -10.21 13.95 -18.59
N GLU A 23 -10.63 14.02 -17.33
CA GLU A 23 -9.96 13.36 -16.22
C GLU A 23 -10.09 11.83 -16.36
N LEU A 24 -11.26 11.36 -16.79
CA LEU A 24 -11.50 9.93 -17.01
C LEU A 24 -10.65 9.30 -18.11
N GLU A 25 -10.53 10.00 -19.24
CA GLU A 25 -9.71 9.54 -20.37
C GLU A 25 -8.25 9.39 -19.96
N ARG A 26 -7.74 10.35 -19.18
CA ARG A 26 -6.39 10.33 -18.65
C ARG A 26 -6.16 9.18 -17.67
N PHE A 27 -7.16 8.82 -16.85
CA PHE A 27 -7.07 7.67 -15.95
C PHE A 27 -6.99 6.33 -16.70
N CYS A 28 -7.80 6.13 -17.75
CA CYS A 28 -7.76 4.91 -18.55
C CYS A 28 -6.40 4.69 -19.25
N GLU A 29 -5.80 5.74 -19.81
CA GLU A 29 -4.49 5.65 -20.47
C GLU A 29 -3.34 5.32 -19.50
N ILE A 30 -3.44 5.78 -18.25
CA ILE A 30 -2.46 5.51 -17.21
C ILE A 30 -2.57 4.06 -16.74
N THR A 31 -3.79 3.53 -16.57
CA THR A 31 -4.00 2.15 -16.13
C THR A 31 -3.41 1.12 -17.09
N ASP A 32 -3.54 1.33 -18.41
CA ASP A 32 -3.01 0.38 -19.40
C ASP A 32 -1.47 0.36 -19.42
N LYS A 33 -0.79 1.48 -19.13
CA LYS A 33 0.69 1.56 -19.09
C LYS A 33 1.32 0.99 -17.81
N ILE A 34 0.56 0.95 -16.71
CA ILE A 34 1.05 0.43 -15.42
C ILE A 34 1.15 -1.10 -15.44
N TYR A 35 0.26 -1.78 -16.18
CA TYR A 35 0.27 -3.24 -16.30
C TYR A 35 1.51 -3.80 -17.00
N GLU A 36 2.15 -3.03 -17.89
CA GLU A 36 3.32 -3.51 -18.66
C GLU A 36 4.65 -3.49 -17.87
N ASN A 37 4.73 -2.79 -16.72
CA ASN A 37 6.02 -2.44 -16.09
C ASN A 37 6.36 -3.18 -14.77
N ALA A 38 5.60 -4.20 -14.36
CA ALA A 38 5.64 -4.71 -12.97
C ALA A 38 6.52 -5.96 -12.69
N PHE A 39 7.45 -6.36 -13.57
CA PHE A 39 8.39 -7.47 -13.31
C PHE A 39 9.80 -6.92 -13.05
N MET A 40 10.40 -7.20 -11.87
CA MET A 40 11.85 -7.48 -11.63
C MET A 40 12.27 -7.25 -10.14
N GLY A 41 12.79 -8.32 -9.50
CA GLY A 41 13.93 -8.27 -8.55
C GLY A 41 13.69 -8.56 -7.05
N GLY A 42 14.43 -9.52 -6.48
CA GLY A 42 14.41 -9.91 -5.04
C GLY A 42 15.77 -9.81 -4.29
N LEU A 43 15.78 -10.22 -3.00
CA LEU A 43 16.84 -10.91 -2.18
C LEU A 43 16.70 -10.66 -0.63
N GLY A 44 16.28 -11.68 0.11
CA GLY A 44 16.72 -12.08 1.47
C GLY A 44 16.64 -11.12 2.67
N SER A 45 15.46 -10.98 3.30
CA SER A 45 15.23 -10.54 4.69
C SER A 45 13.77 -10.85 5.08
N LYS A 46 13.32 -10.58 6.32
CA LYS A 46 11.89 -10.72 6.68
C LYS A 46 11.04 -10.02 5.62
N GLN A 47 10.06 -10.73 5.05
CA GLN A 47 9.24 -10.20 3.96
C GLN A 47 7.79 -10.21 4.39
N THR A 48 7.08 -9.13 4.09
CA THR A 48 5.62 -9.13 4.23
C THR A 48 5.04 -9.93 3.08
N ILE A 49 4.23 -10.93 3.40
CA ILE A 49 3.62 -11.85 2.44
C ILE A 49 2.10 -11.87 2.58
N VAL A 50 1.43 -12.24 1.50
CA VAL A 50 -0.02 -12.48 1.49
C VAL A 50 -0.28 -13.98 1.47
N CYS A 51 -1.08 -14.47 2.41
CA CYS A 51 -1.50 -15.87 2.41
C CYS A 51 -2.43 -16.14 1.21
N PRO A 52 -2.12 -17.14 0.35
CA PRO A 52 -2.93 -17.43 -0.84
C PRO A 52 -4.33 -17.96 -0.49
N GLU A 53 -4.49 -18.61 0.66
CA GLU A 53 -5.77 -19.19 1.08
C GLU A 53 -6.74 -18.18 1.70
N CYS A 54 -6.23 -17.22 2.49
CA CYS A 54 -7.09 -16.37 3.32
C CYS A 54 -6.84 -14.88 3.19
N ASN A 55 -5.95 -14.49 2.27
CA ASN A 55 -5.51 -13.11 1.99
C ASN A 55 -4.99 -12.35 3.22
N LEU A 56 -4.55 -13.06 4.27
CA LEU A 56 -3.90 -12.41 5.41
C LEU A 56 -2.55 -11.86 4.99
N VAL A 57 -2.34 -10.57 5.24
CA VAL A 57 -1.04 -9.90 5.15
C VAL A 57 -0.30 -10.12 6.47
N GLN A 58 0.89 -10.73 6.41
CA GLN A 58 1.69 -11.08 7.59
C GLN A 58 3.18 -11.02 7.29
N VAL A 59 4.01 -11.00 8.32
CA VAL A 59 5.47 -11.02 8.16
C VAL A 59 5.94 -12.47 8.09
N GLY A 60 6.35 -12.89 6.89
CA GLY A 60 6.98 -14.17 6.63
C GLY A 60 8.44 -14.19 7.07
N THR A 61 8.85 -15.25 7.77
CA THR A 61 10.27 -15.50 8.05
C THR A 61 10.81 -16.47 7.02
N ILE A 62 11.77 -15.99 6.22
CA ILE A 62 12.46 -16.80 5.22
C ILE A 62 13.39 -17.80 5.95
N GLN A 63 12.89 -19.00 6.23
CA GLN A 63 13.69 -20.12 6.72
C GLN A 63 14.15 -20.97 5.54
N LYS A 64 15.46 -21.19 5.40
CA LYS A 64 15.99 -22.15 4.42
C LYS A 64 16.05 -23.52 5.09
N THR A 65 15.20 -24.44 4.67
CA THR A 65 15.32 -25.85 5.10
C THR A 65 16.43 -26.56 4.32
N LEU A 66 16.94 -27.68 4.86
CA LEU A 66 17.86 -28.58 4.15
C LEU A 66 17.19 -29.98 4.04
N PRO A 67 17.48 -30.81 3.04
CA PRO A 67 18.48 -30.66 1.95
C PRO A 67 18.00 -29.81 0.75
N PHE A 68 16.71 -29.43 0.71
CA PHE A 68 16.16 -28.52 -0.30
C PHE A 68 15.85 -27.16 0.35
N PRO A 69 16.49 -26.06 -0.09
CA PRO A 69 16.26 -24.72 0.45
C PRO A 69 14.91 -24.20 -0.06
N THR A 70 13.84 -24.58 0.63
CA THR A 70 12.49 -24.06 0.38
C THR A 70 12.09 -23.14 1.53
N PHE A 71 11.43 -22.03 1.20
CA PHE A 71 10.82 -21.14 2.19
C PHE A 71 9.48 -21.73 2.64
N ILE A 72 9.25 -21.73 3.94
CA ILE A 72 8.02 -22.25 4.54
C ILE A 72 7.56 -21.27 5.61
N HIS A 73 6.29 -20.85 5.55
CA HIS A 73 5.66 -20.01 6.57
C HIS A 73 4.25 -20.53 6.90
N GLU A 74 3.94 -20.69 8.18
CA GLU A 74 2.59 -21.03 8.63
C GLU A 74 1.76 -19.76 8.80
N CYS A 75 0.61 -19.66 8.14
CA CYS A 75 -0.25 -18.49 8.22
C CYS A 75 -0.87 -18.30 9.61
N ASP A 76 -0.65 -17.14 10.22
CA ASP A 76 -1.13 -16.79 11.58
C ASP A 76 -2.67 -16.84 11.74
N LYS A 77 -3.43 -16.74 10.63
CA LYS A 77 -4.91 -16.72 10.64
C LYS A 77 -5.53 -18.08 10.37
N CYS A 78 -5.03 -18.83 9.38
CA CYS A 78 -5.67 -20.08 8.93
C CYS A 78 -4.80 -21.32 9.09
N GLY A 79 -3.54 -21.19 9.53
CA GLY A 79 -2.60 -22.31 9.67
C GLY A 79 -2.13 -22.90 8.34
N HIS A 80 -2.48 -22.31 7.20
CA HIS A 80 -2.01 -22.76 5.89
C HIS A 80 -0.50 -22.60 5.78
N ILE A 81 0.18 -23.64 5.30
CA ILE A 81 1.62 -23.67 5.08
C ILE A 81 1.93 -23.10 3.70
N ILE A 82 2.46 -21.88 3.67
CA ILE A 82 2.86 -21.16 2.46
C ILE A 82 4.26 -21.66 2.06
N MET A 83 4.35 -22.34 0.93
CA MET A 83 5.62 -22.78 0.36
C MET A 83 6.25 -21.70 -0.53
N GLU A 84 7.53 -21.87 -0.91
CA GLU A 84 8.24 -20.97 -1.84
C GLU A 84 7.47 -20.74 -3.14
N SER A 85 6.86 -21.77 -3.72
CA SER A 85 6.05 -21.65 -4.95
C SER A 85 4.78 -20.81 -4.78
N GLU A 86 4.34 -20.60 -3.54
CA GLU A 86 3.13 -19.87 -3.16
C GLU A 86 3.47 -18.54 -2.47
N TRP A 87 4.76 -18.19 -2.41
CA TRP A 87 5.25 -17.00 -1.72
C TRP A 87 4.88 -15.74 -2.51
N GLN A 88 3.80 -15.09 -2.09
CA GLN A 88 3.36 -13.82 -2.66
C GLN A 88 3.92 -12.66 -1.84
N GLU A 89 4.96 -11.99 -2.36
CA GLU A 89 5.49 -10.78 -1.75
C GLU A 89 4.43 -9.66 -1.75
N ALA A 90 4.14 -9.11 -0.57
CA ALA A 90 3.27 -7.95 -0.47
C ALA A 90 4.04 -6.71 -0.92
N LYS A 91 3.61 -6.12 -2.03
CA LYS A 91 4.18 -4.87 -2.53
C LYS A 91 3.95 -3.79 -1.47
N THR A 92 5.00 -3.09 -1.06
CA THR A 92 4.90 -2.02 -0.05
C THR A 92 5.09 -0.65 -0.71
N LEU A 93 4.36 0.33 -0.21
CA LEU A 93 4.54 1.72 -0.59
C LEU A 93 5.58 2.40 0.30
N HIS A 94 6.65 2.91 -0.28
CA HIS A 94 7.64 3.69 0.47
C HIS A 94 7.30 5.18 0.49
N LEU A 95 7.07 5.73 1.69
CA LEU A 95 6.74 7.13 1.91
C LEU A 95 7.66 7.78 2.92
N ASN A 96 8.16 8.97 2.60
CA ASN A 96 8.87 9.81 3.56
C ASN A 96 7.89 10.71 4.30
N LEU A 97 8.10 10.84 5.61
CA LEU A 97 7.33 11.70 6.50
C LEU A 97 8.23 12.75 7.15
N LYS A 98 7.62 13.91 7.46
CA LYS A 98 8.21 14.85 8.41
C LYS A 98 8.16 14.24 9.81
N LYS A 99 9.18 14.54 10.63
CA LYS A 99 9.32 14.00 11.99
C LYS A 99 8.04 14.05 12.83
N GLN A 100 7.34 15.19 12.84
CA GLN A 100 6.12 15.35 13.63
C GLN A 100 5.02 14.34 13.25
N TRP A 101 4.82 14.07 11.97
CA TRP A 101 3.81 13.12 11.49
C TRP A 101 4.26 11.68 11.67
N PHE A 102 5.55 11.43 11.50
CA PHE A 102 6.16 10.13 11.75
C PHE A 102 5.92 9.66 13.18
N GLU A 103 6.22 10.51 14.18
CA GLU A 103 6.01 10.15 15.58
C GLU A 103 4.52 10.01 15.94
N LEU A 104 3.64 10.88 15.43
CA LEU A 104 2.20 10.80 15.68
C LEU A 104 1.52 9.56 15.08
N ILE A 105 2.00 9.11 13.91
CA ILE A 105 1.52 7.85 13.32
C ILE A 105 2.08 6.67 14.10
N LYS A 106 3.36 6.72 14.47
CA LYS A 106 4.02 5.68 15.26
C LYS A 106 3.42 5.52 16.65
N SER A 107 2.96 6.59 17.29
CA SER A 107 2.25 6.54 18.57
C SER A 107 0.82 6.00 18.44
N GLY A 108 0.27 5.93 17.23
CA GLY A 108 -1.10 5.51 16.95
C GLY A 108 -2.15 6.61 17.13
N GLU A 109 -1.75 7.84 17.45
CA GLU A 109 -2.64 9.00 17.57
C GLU A 109 -3.18 9.43 16.20
N LYS A 110 -2.30 9.49 15.19
CA LYS A 110 -2.66 9.82 13.81
C LYS A 110 -2.89 8.55 13.00
N LYS A 111 -4.11 8.38 12.49
CA LYS A 111 -4.55 7.16 11.76
C LYS A 111 -4.74 7.37 10.26
N GLU A 112 -4.34 8.53 9.75
CA GLU A 112 -4.45 8.88 8.34
C GLU A 112 -3.18 9.60 7.89
N GLU A 113 -2.77 9.40 6.65
CA GLU A 113 -1.73 10.20 6.00
C GLU A 113 -2.33 10.94 4.79
N TYR A 114 -1.88 12.18 4.58
CA TYR A 114 -2.44 13.06 3.55
C TYR A 114 -1.41 13.35 2.47
N ARG A 115 -1.80 13.21 1.21
CA ARG A 115 -1.01 13.62 0.05
C ARG A 115 -1.83 14.54 -0.84
N GLU A 116 -1.19 15.58 -1.35
CA GLU A 116 -1.81 16.48 -2.30
C GLU A 116 -2.26 15.72 -3.56
N ILE A 117 -3.32 16.22 -4.19
CA ILE A 117 -3.74 15.71 -5.50
C ILE A 117 -2.81 16.32 -6.53
N SER A 118 -1.82 15.54 -6.97
CA SER A 118 -0.85 15.93 -7.99
C SER A 118 -0.52 14.77 -8.93
N GLU A 119 -0.04 15.07 -10.13
CA GLU A 119 0.27 14.07 -11.15
C GLU A 119 1.23 12.96 -10.65
N TYR A 120 2.18 13.33 -9.78
CA TYR A 120 3.07 12.38 -9.14
C TYR A 120 2.32 11.34 -8.28
N TRP A 121 1.39 11.80 -7.43
CA TRP A 121 0.60 10.91 -6.57
C TRP A 121 -0.47 10.14 -7.34
N ASN A 122 -1.04 10.74 -8.39
CA ASN A 122 -2.01 10.07 -9.26
C ASN A 122 -1.41 8.78 -9.83
N ASN A 123 -0.20 8.83 -10.38
CA ASN A 123 0.48 7.66 -10.95
C ASN A 123 0.79 6.59 -9.89
N ARG A 124 1.14 7.01 -8.66
CA ARG A 124 1.46 6.09 -7.56
C ARG A 124 0.23 5.42 -6.95
N PHE A 125 -0.92 6.11 -6.91
CA PHE A 125 -2.13 5.61 -6.28
C PHE A 125 -3.17 5.06 -7.27
N ALA A 126 -2.96 5.23 -8.58
CA ALA A 126 -3.89 4.81 -9.62
C ALA A 126 -4.41 3.38 -9.40
N SER A 127 -3.52 2.40 -9.25
CA SER A 127 -3.92 1.00 -9.04
C SER A 127 -4.71 0.77 -7.75
N MET A 128 -4.42 1.54 -6.69
CA MET A 128 -5.08 1.41 -5.38
C MET A 128 -6.44 2.09 -5.33
N LEU A 129 -6.68 3.09 -6.18
CA LEU A 129 -7.95 3.84 -6.25
C LEU A 129 -9.00 3.14 -7.10
N CYS A 130 -8.58 2.36 -8.10
CA CYS A 130 -9.50 1.69 -9.02
C CYS A 130 -10.11 0.44 -8.37
N ASP A 131 -9.28 -0.36 -7.71
CA ASP A 131 -9.70 -1.54 -6.95
C ASP A 131 -8.72 -1.77 -5.80
N PHE A 132 -9.07 -1.25 -4.62
CA PHE A 132 -8.21 -1.40 -3.46
C PHE A 132 -8.11 -2.87 -3.03
N GLU A 133 -9.15 -3.69 -3.21
CA GLU A 133 -9.15 -5.10 -2.80
C GLU A 133 -8.18 -5.93 -3.64
N MET A 134 -8.19 -5.72 -4.97
CA MET A 134 -7.24 -6.34 -5.90
C MET A 134 -5.84 -5.72 -5.87
N SER A 135 -5.64 -4.60 -5.18
CA SER A 135 -4.33 -3.97 -5.11
C SER A 135 -3.31 -4.85 -4.39
N GLU A 136 -2.16 -5.05 -5.04
CA GLU A 136 -0.98 -5.73 -4.47
C GLU A 136 -0.38 -4.99 -3.27
N VAL A 137 -0.73 -3.70 -3.11
CA VAL A 137 -0.17 -2.84 -2.06
C VAL A 137 -1.10 -2.74 -0.88
N LYS A 138 -0.74 -3.45 0.19
CA LYS A 138 -1.47 -3.44 1.47
C LYS A 138 -0.67 -2.85 2.63
N THR A 139 0.58 -2.48 2.39
CA THR A 139 1.48 -1.97 3.42
C THR A 139 2.19 -0.69 2.98
N ILE A 140 2.57 0.11 3.95
CA ILE A 140 3.39 1.30 3.77
C ILE A 140 4.60 1.20 4.68
N THR A 141 5.78 1.38 4.11
CA THR A 141 7.00 1.63 4.88
C THR A 141 7.20 3.15 4.98
N PHE A 142 6.95 3.69 6.17
CA PHE A 142 7.24 5.09 6.47
C PHE A 142 8.69 5.26 6.87
N SER A 143 9.30 6.35 6.39
CA SER A 143 10.68 6.72 6.69
C SER A 143 10.77 8.17 7.16
N ASN A 144 11.65 8.44 8.11
CA ASN A 144 11.97 9.80 8.55
C ASN A 144 13.38 10.19 8.07
N GLY A 145 13.46 10.87 6.92
CA GLY A 145 14.73 11.29 6.32
C GLY A 145 15.17 10.44 5.12
N TYR A 146 16.43 10.60 4.71
CA TYR A 146 17.00 9.97 3.51
C TYR A 146 18.27 9.16 3.77
N SER A 147 18.78 9.13 5.01
CA SER A 147 19.97 8.34 5.36
C SER A 147 19.68 6.83 5.30
N LYS A 148 20.73 6.00 5.25
CA LYS A 148 20.60 4.53 5.17
C LYS A 148 20.05 3.92 6.45
N ASP A 149 20.42 4.54 7.56
CA ASP A 149 20.13 4.25 8.96
C ASP A 149 18.94 5.06 9.50
N ARG A 150 18.14 5.64 8.59
CA ARG A 150 16.98 6.45 8.96
C ARG A 150 15.95 5.62 9.74
N PRO A 151 15.22 6.21 10.69
CA PRO A 151 14.10 5.55 11.33
C PRO A 151 13.03 5.17 10.31
N GLN A 152 12.59 3.92 10.37
CA GLN A 152 11.51 3.40 9.53
C GLN A 152 10.55 2.56 10.37
N PHE A 153 9.30 2.49 9.93
CA PHE A 153 8.36 1.48 10.41
C PHE A 153 7.38 1.10 9.30
N GLU A 154 6.80 -0.07 9.46
CA GLU A 154 5.79 -0.59 8.55
C GLU A 154 4.40 -0.52 9.17
N ILE A 155 3.42 -0.19 8.34
CA ILE A 155 2.04 -0.06 8.77
C ILE A 155 1.09 -0.56 7.68
N GLU A 156 -0.03 -1.12 8.10
CA GLU A 156 -1.12 -1.55 7.25
C GLU A 156 -1.78 -0.34 6.55
N LEU A 157 -1.92 -0.43 5.24
CA LEU A 157 -2.79 0.44 4.43
C LEU A 157 -4.17 -0.21 4.36
N LYS A 158 -5.19 0.50 4.84
CA LYS A 158 -6.58 0.02 4.83
C LYS A 158 -7.41 0.53 3.67
N GLY A 159 -6.90 1.53 2.95
CA GLY A 159 -7.58 2.14 1.81
C GLY A 159 -7.06 3.53 1.51
N ILE A 160 -7.31 3.98 0.29
CA ILE A 160 -7.01 5.34 -0.17
C ILE A 160 -8.31 6.00 -0.61
N PHE A 161 -8.53 7.23 -0.15
CA PHE A 161 -9.75 7.99 -0.41
C PHE A 161 -9.41 9.39 -0.92
N ILE A 162 -10.29 9.99 -1.72
CA ILE A 162 -10.17 11.40 -2.09
C ILE A 162 -11.19 12.19 -1.28
N ARG A 163 -10.73 12.85 -0.22
CA ARG A 163 -11.60 13.64 0.67
C ARG A 163 -10.83 14.73 1.39
N GLU A 164 -11.57 15.54 2.15
CA GLU A 164 -10.97 16.53 3.03
C GLU A 164 -10.25 15.85 4.20
N GLY A 165 -9.09 16.41 4.53
CA GLY A 165 -8.30 15.99 5.67
C GLY A 165 -8.74 16.70 6.94
N LYS A 166 -8.24 16.21 8.07
CA LYS A 166 -8.47 16.80 9.38
C LYS A 166 -7.53 17.98 9.63
N GLU A 167 -8.09 19.12 10.02
CA GLU A 167 -7.32 20.31 10.39
C GLU A 167 -6.38 20.05 11.56
N GLU A 168 -6.77 19.22 12.54
CA GLU A 168 -5.91 18.85 13.68
C GLU A 168 -4.64 18.09 13.24
N TRP A 169 -4.64 17.55 12.01
CA TRP A 169 -3.50 16.88 11.40
C TRP A 169 -2.90 17.67 10.23
N GLY A 170 -3.15 18.98 10.19
CA GLY A 170 -2.50 19.93 9.28
C GLY A 170 -3.10 19.99 7.87
N ALA A 171 -4.32 19.49 7.66
CA ALA A 171 -5.04 19.68 6.41
C ALA A 171 -5.61 21.10 6.31
N GLU A 172 -5.62 21.68 5.11
CA GLU A 172 -6.27 22.96 4.85
C GLU A 172 -7.80 22.76 4.73
N PRO A 173 -8.61 23.70 5.26
CA PRO A 173 -10.06 23.61 5.18
C PRO A 173 -10.54 23.67 3.72
N ASN A 174 -11.56 22.88 3.39
CA ASN A 174 -12.14 22.77 2.04
C ASN A 174 -11.16 22.30 0.95
N LYS A 175 -10.03 21.69 1.32
CA LYS A 175 -9.06 21.12 0.38
C LYS A 175 -9.10 19.60 0.40
N LYS A 176 -9.23 19.00 -0.79
CA LYS A 176 -9.20 17.55 -0.96
C LYS A 176 -7.77 17.03 -1.06
N TYR A 177 -7.54 15.87 -0.46
CA TYR A 177 -6.28 15.15 -0.47
C TYR A 177 -6.53 13.67 -0.81
N TYR A 178 -5.46 12.98 -1.21
CA TYR A 178 -5.38 11.53 -1.02
C TYR A 178 -5.23 11.25 0.46
N VAL A 179 -6.23 10.62 1.05
CA VAL A 179 -6.28 10.20 2.45
C VAL A 179 -6.01 8.71 2.51
N LEU A 180 -4.82 8.36 2.99
CA LEU A 180 -4.40 6.98 3.21
C LEU A 180 -4.83 6.58 4.62
N LYS A 181 -5.75 5.63 4.73
CA LYS A 181 -6.25 5.13 6.02
C LYS A 181 -5.29 4.10 6.57
N LEU A 182 -4.82 4.31 7.79
CA LEU A 182 -3.78 3.50 8.40
C LEU A 182 -4.37 2.51 9.40
N GLY A 183 -3.72 1.35 9.50
CA GLY A 183 -4.13 0.23 10.32
C GLY A 183 -3.15 -0.11 11.43
N LYS A 184 -2.86 -1.41 11.54
CA LYS A 184 -1.92 -1.94 12.53
C LYS A 184 -0.47 -1.64 12.12
N LEU A 185 0.35 -1.29 13.10
CA LEU A 185 1.80 -1.26 12.94
C LEU A 185 2.31 -2.70 12.85
N TYR A 186 3.19 -2.96 11.89
CA TYR A 186 3.91 -4.22 11.83
C TYR A 186 5.23 -4.08 12.61
N PRO A 187 5.60 -5.08 13.42
CA PRO A 187 6.85 -5.05 14.15
C PRO A 187 8.02 -5.01 13.14
N VAL A 188 8.76 -3.90 13.14
CA VAL A 188 10.04 -3.83 12.44
C VAL A 188 10.95 -4.84 13.12
N GLY A 189 11.54 -5.76 12.36
CA GLY A 189 12.52 -6.67 12.92
C GLY A 189 13.68 -5.87 13.52
N ASN A 190 13.72 -5.73 14.84
CA ASN A 190 14.91 -5.24 15.52
C ASN A 190 16.05 -6.18 15.16
N THR A 191 17.01 -5.68 14.38
CA THR A 191 18.37 -6.22 14.39
C THR A 191 18.99 -5.72 15.69
N GLU A 192 18.88 -6.53 16.74
CA GLU A 192 19.86 -6.53 17.82
C GLU A 192 21.15 -7.20 17.36
#